data_AF-A0A2E6YGN2-F1
#
_entry.id   AF-A0A2E6YGN2-F1
#
_cell.length_a   1.000
_cell.length_b   1.000
_cell.length_c   1.000
_cell.angle_alpha   90.00
_cell.angle_beta   90.00
_cell.angle_gamma   90.00
#
_symmetry.space_group_name_H-M   'P 1'
#
loop_
_entity.id
_entity.type
_entity.pdbx_description
1 polymer ?
#
loop_
_entity_poly.entity_id
_entity_poly.type
_entity_poly.pdbx_seq_one_letter_code
_entity_poly.pdbx_strand_id
1 'polypeptide(L)'
;MYSSIFKIDIEITTGCKNIKEKRNILKSMFTRLRQKFNISISEISQHKSLSMTTIGIAYISNDSKNNEIIIHKIIRTIETLRPDLIILNIISDSIKIEN
;
A
#
# COMPACT_ATOMS: atom_id res chain seq x y z
N MET A 1 20.48 8.47 4.71
CA MET A 1 19.49 7.42 4.40
C MET A 1 18.12 7.91 4.84
N TYR A 2 17.03 7.43 4.25
CA TYR A 2 15.68 7.82 4.61
C TYR A 2 14.85 6.57 4.87
N SER A 3 14.00 6.62 5.90
CA SER A 3 12.91 5.67 6.10
C SER A 3 11.60 6.38 5.82
N SER A 4 10.78 5.78 4.97
CA SER A 4 9.46 6.29 4.60
C SER A 4 8.39 5.30 4.98
N ILE A 5 7.31 5.83 5.53
CA ILE A 5 6.07 5.09 5.79
C ILE A 5 4.97 5.73 4.96
N PHE A 6 4.21 4.90 4.26
CA PHE A 6 3.02 5.31 3.54
C PHE A 6 1.82 4.59 4.13
N LYS A 7 0.77 5.35 4.42
CA LYS A 7 -0.55 4.83 4.77
C LYS A 7 -1.50 5.14 3.63
N ILE A 8 -2.15 4.11 3.11
CA ILE A 8 -3.10 4.25 1.99
C ILE A 8 -4.44 3.70 2.45
N ASP A 9 -5.47 4.55 2.42
CA ASP A 9 -6.85 4.16 2.66
C ASP A 9 -7.50 3.79 1.32
N ILE A 10 -8.12 2.61 1.27
CA ILE A 10 -8.61 1.99 0.03
C ILE A 10 -10.05 1.52 0.25
N GLU A 11 -10.91 1.84 -0.72
CA GLU A 11 -12.23 1.24 -0.90
C GLU A 11 -12.15 0.04 -1.85
N ILE A 12 -12.88 -1.03 -1.52
CA ILE A 12 -12.97 -2.28 -2.26
C ILE A 12 -14.36 -2.39 -2.87
N THR A 13 -14.45 -2.14 -4.16
CA THR A 13 -15.73 -2.02 -4.88
C THR A 13 -16.26 -3.36 -5.43
N THR A 14 -15.46 -4.42 -5.40
CA THR A 14 -15.88 -5.74 -5.93
C THR A 14 -17.02 -6.42 -5.14
N GLY A 15 -17.36 -5.92 -3.95
CA GLY A 15 -18.39 -6.50 -3.08
C GLY A 15 -17.98 -7.82 -2.42
N CYS A 16 -16.97 -7.80 -1.55
CA CYS A 16 -16.53 -8.99 -0.80
C CYS A 16 -17.66 -9.54 0.08
N LYS A 17 -17.88 -10.86 0.10
CA LYS A 17 -18.92 -11.52 0.91
C LYS A 17 -18.45 -11.83 2.33
N ASN A 18 -17.15 -11.89 2.56
CA ASN A 18 -16.56 -12.21 3.86
C ASN A 18 -15.11 -11.71 3.97
N ILE A 19 -14.57 -11.74 5.18
CA ILE A 19 -13.22 -11.23 5.50
C ILE A 19 -12.12 -12.05 4.78
N LYS A 20 -12.35 -13.34 4.53
CA LYS A 20 -11.35 -14.20 3.86
C LYS A 20 -11.16 -13.78 2.40
N GLU A 21 -12.25 -13.45 1.70
CA GLU A 21 -12.20 -12.95 0.33
C GLU A 21 -11.39 -11.64 0.24
N LYS A 22 -11.67 -10.68 1.13
CA LYS A 22 -10.86 -9.45 1.23
C LYS A 22 -9.39 -9.79 1.46
N ARG A 23 -9.07 -10.66 2.42
CA ARG A 23 -7.68 -11.04 2.71
C ARG A 23 -7.00 -11.71 1.52
N ASN A 24 -7.71 -12.50 0.72
CA ASN A 24 -7.16 -13.11 -0.49
C ASN A 24 -6.82 -12.05 -1.55
N ILE A 25 -7.73 -11.09 -1.75
CA ILE A 25 -7.54 -9.91 -2.60
C ILE A 25 -6.26 -9.15 -2.20
N LEU A 26 -6.12 -8.81 -0.91
CA LEU A 26 -4.97 -8.07 -0.41
C LEU A 26 -3.69 -8.89 -0.47
N LYS A 27 -3.74 -10.18 -0.13
CA LYS A 27 -2.60 -11.09 -0.20
C LYS A 27 -2.01 -11.14 -1.61
N SER A 28 -2.86 -11.29 -2.64
CA SER A 28 -2.38 -11.30 -4.03
C SER A 28 -1.76 -9.97 -4.44
N MET A 29 -2.37 -8.84 -4.05
CA MET A 29 -1.85 -7.51 -4.34
C MET A 29 -0.50 -7.29 -3.65
N PHE A 30 -0.41 -7.58 -2.36
CA PHE A 30 0.81 -7.42 -1.56
C PHE A 30 1.97 -8.26 -2.10
N THR A 31 1.72 -9.50 -2.53
CA THR A 31 2.76 -10.34 -3.14
C THR A 31 3.31 -9.71 -4.42
N ARG A 32 2.44 -9.21 -5.30
CA ARG A 32 2.89 -8.54 -6.54
C ARG A 32 3.68 -7.27 -6.26
N LEU A 33 3.24 -6.46 -5.29
CA LEU A 33 3.95 -5.24 -4.91
C LEU A 33 5.32 -5.51 -4.30
N ARG A 34 5.45 -6.51 -3.40
CA ARG A 34 6.75 -6.93 -2.84
C ARG A 34 7.69 -7.52 -3.89
N GLN A 35 7.17 -8.20 -4.90
CA GLN A 35 7.99 -8.73 -6.00
C GLN A 35 8.53 -7.62 -6.90
N LYS A 36 7.71 -6.57 -7.13
CA LYS A 36 8.06 -5.46 -8.01
C LYS A 36 8.91 -4.38 -7.33
N PHE A 37 8.73 -4.20 -6.02
CA PHE A 37 9.35 -3.13 -5.24
C PHE A 37 9.97 -3.69 -3.97
N ASN A 38 11.14 -3.18 -3.59
CA ASN A 38 11.81 -3.54 -2.34
C ASN A 38 11.13 -2.83 -1.15
N ILE A 39 9.92 -3.27 -0.79
CA ILE A 39 9.08 -2.66 0.25
C ILE A 39 8.57 -3.71 1.25
N SER A 40 8.32 -3.27 2.48
CA SER A 40 7.45 -3.99 3.41
C SER A 40 6.02 -3.47 3.27
N ILE A 41 5.02 -4.36 3.30
CA ILE A 41 3.60 -3.99 3.10
C ILE A 41 2.66 -4.92 3.86
N SER A 42 1.64 -4.35 4.51
CA SER A 42 0.60 -5.07 5.24
C SER A 42 -0.73 -4.29 5.31
N GLU A 43 -1.81 -4.97 5.67
CA GLU A 43 -3.04 -4.30 6.14
C GLU A 43 -2.80 -3.88 7.61
N ILE A 44 -3.11 -2.63 7.95
CA ILE A 44 -2.85 -2.05 9.28
C ILE A 44 -4.12 -1.54 9.98
N SER A 45 -5.26 -1.48 9.29
CA SER A 45 -6.55 -1.13 9.88
C SER A 45 -7.71 -1.66 9.04
N GLN A 46 -8.95 -1.44 9.51
CA GLN A 46 -10.20 -1.84 8.84
C GLN A 46 -10.36 -3.36 8.64
N HIS A 47 -9.71 -4.19 9.46
CA HIS A 47 -9.72 -5.66 9.32
C HIS A 47 -11.11 -6.31 9.32
N LYS A 48 -12.11 -5.68 9.96
CA LYS A 48 -13.50 -6.16 10.02
C LYS A 48 -14.40 -5.61 8.89
N SER A 49 -13.96 -4.59 8.16
CA SER A 49 -14.70 -4.06 7.01
C SER A 49 -14.48 -4.93 5.78
N LEU A 50 -15.52 -5.11 4.97
CA LEU A 50 -15.45 -5.83 3.69
C LEU A 50 -15.21 -4.89 2.51
N SER A 51 -15.62 -3.62 2.64
CA SER A 51 -15.49 -2.59 1.61
C SER A 51 -14.32 -1.64 1.87
N MET A 52 -13.69 -1.67 3.05
CA MET A 52 -12.59 -0.77 3.38
C MET A 52 -11.37 -1.55 3.87
N THR A 53 -10.19 -1.02 3.53
CA THR A 53 -8.92 -1.46 4.08
C THR A 53 -7.97 -0.27 4.20
N THR A 54 -7.08 -0.31 5.18
CA THR A 54 -5.94 0.60 5.23
C THR A 54 -4.68 -0.26 5.13
N ILE A 55 -3.81 0.09 4.18
CA ILE A 55 -2.52 -0.59 4.00
C ILE A 55 -1.39 0.32 4.45
N GLY A 56 -0.39 -0.28 5.09
CA GLY A 56 0.85 0.37 5.49
C GLY A 56 1.99 -0.15 4.63
N ILE A 57 2.87 0.75 4.18
CA ILE A 57 4.06 0.43 3.39
C ILE A 57 5.28 1.08 4.05
N ALA A 58 6.36 0.34 4.22
CA ALA A 58 7.64 0.86 4.67
C ALA A 58 8.72 0.68 3.59
N TYR A 59 9.54 1.70 3.39
CA TYR A 59 10.58 1.76 2.37
C TYR A 59 11.82 2.49 2.88
N ILE A 60 13.01 1.94 2.58
CA ILE A 60 14.30 2.58 2.88
C ILE A 60 14.94 3.03 1.57
N SER A 61 15.48 4.24 1.55
CA SER A 61 16.17 4.81 0.39
C SER A 61 17.39 5.63 0.78
N ASN A 62 18.28 5.86 -0.19
CA ASN A 62 19.45 6.72 0.01
C ASN A 62 19.18 8.18 -0.39
N ASP A 63 18.05 8.47 -1.04
CA ASP A 63 17.68 9.80 -1.54
C ASP A 63 16.18 10.03 -1.32
N SER A 64 15.82 11.17 -0.74
CA SER A 64 14.43 11.54 -0.48
C SER A 64 13.60 11.66 -1.77
N LYS A 65 14.21 12.06 -2.90
CA LYS A 65 13.49 12.15 -4.19
C LYS A 65 12.97 10.79 -4.67
N ASN A 66 13.67 9.71 -4.33
CA ASN A 66 13.22 8.36 -4.68
C ASN A 66 11.92 7.98 -3.95
N ASN A 67 11.60 8.62 -2.82
CA ASN A 67 10.41 8.30 -2.02
C ASN A 67 9.11 8.74 -2.72
N GLU A 68 9.08 9.94 -3.30
CA GLU A 68 7.93 10.41 -4.08
C GLU A 68 7.75 9.57 -5.35
N ILE A 69 8.85 9.24 -6.03
CA ILE A 69 8.82 8.44 -7.25
C ILE A 69 8.27 7.03 -6.96
N ILE A 70 8.71 6.39 -5.87
CA ILE A 70 8.28 5.03 -5.55
C ILE A 70 6.80 4.97 -5.19
N ILE A 71 6.28 5.94 -4.40
CA ILE A 71 4.87 5.92 -4.00
C ILE A 71 3.96 6.12 -5.22
N HIS A 72 4.31 7.03 -6.14
CA HIS A 72 3.56 7.19 -7.39
C HIS A 72 3.59 5.92 -8.27
N LYS A 73 4.73 5.21 -8.32
CA LYS A 73 4.81 3.93 -9.03
C LYS A 73 3.96 2.84 -8.37
N ILE A 74 3.90 2.81 -7.05
CA ILE A 74 3.07 1.87 -6.28
C ILE A 74 1.59 2.15 -6.55
N ILE A 75 1.14 3.40 -6.40
CA ILE A 75 -0.24 3.84 -6.65
C ILE A 75 -0.68 3.40 -8.04
N ARG A 76 0.07 3.80 -9.08
CA ARG A 76 -0.23 3.44 -10.46
C ARG A 76 -0.27 1.93 -10.67
N THR A 77 0.59 1.18 -9.98
CA THR A 77 0.59 -0.28 -10.06
C THR A 77 -0.67 -0.88 -9.41
N ILE A 78 -1.13 -0.35 -8.28
CA ILE A 78 -2.38 -0.78 -7.64
C ILE A 78 -3.56 -0.51 -8.56
N GLU A 79 -3.70 0.72 -9.05
CA GLU A 79 -4.80 1.13 -9.94
C GLU A 79 -4.85 0.28 -11.23
N THR A 80 -3.68 -0.05 -11.79
CA THR A 80 -3.60 -0.88 -13.01
C THR A 80 -3.92 -2.34 -12.72
N LEU A 81 -3.40 -2.91 -11.63
CA LEU A 81 -3.59 -4.33 -11.31
C LEU A 81 -4.99 -4.63 -10.77
N ARG A 82 -5.60 -3.65 -10.11
CA ARG A 82 -6.85 -3.77 -9.36
C ARG A 82 -7.66 -2.48 -9.45
N PRO A 83 -8.32 -2.23 -10.60
CA PRO A 83 -9.21 -1.08 -10.75
C PRO A 83 -10.38 -1.07 -9.77
N ASP A 84 -10.70 -2.22 -9.18
CA ASP A 84 -11.71 -2.40 -8.14
C ASP A 84 -11.25 -1.92 -6.74
N LEU A 85 -9.97 -1.58 -6.57
CA LEU A 85 -9.39 -0.98 -5.36
C LEU A 85 -9.20 0.51 -5.56
N ILE A 86 -10.13 1.31 -5.04
CA ILE A 86 -10.12 2.77 -5.17
C ILE A 86 -9.31 3.38 -4.04
N ILE A 87 -8.23 4.09 -4.38
CA ILE A 87 -7.42 4.81 -3.40
C ILE A 87 -8.15 6.10 -3.02
N LEU A 88 -8.44 6.26 -1.74
CA LEU A 88 -9.18 7.41 -1.21
C LEU A 88 -8.26 8.47 -0.62
N ASN A 89 -7.23 8.01 0.11
CA ASN A 89 -6.34 8.90 0.83
C ASN A 89 -4.95 8.28 0.95
N ILE A 90 -3.94 9.14 0.98
CA ILE A 90 -2.54 8.78 1.10
C ILE A 90 -1.87 9.73 2.09
N ILE A 91 -1.26 9.15 3.10
CA ILE A 91 -0.41 9.87 4.06
C ILE A 91 1.00 9.32 3.90
N SER A 92 1.98 10.21 3.81
CA SER A 92 3.38 9.86 3.72
C SER A 92 4.15 10.60 4.79
N ASP A 93 4.94 9.85 5.55
CA ASP A 93 5.92 10.38 6.48
C ASP A 93 7.29 9.84 6.09
N SER A 94 8.30 10.70 6.09
CA SER A 94 9.68 10.32 5.81
C SER A 94 10.61 10.91 6.85
N ILE A 95 11.51 10.08 7.36
CA ILE A 95 12.50 10.45 8.38
C ILE A 95 13.88 10.25 7.79
N LYS A 96 14.71 11.28 7.86
CA LYS A 96 16.14 11.16 7.55
C LYS A 96 16.80 10.36 8.68
N ILE A 97 17.40 9.24 8.33
CA ILE A 97 18.25 8.45 9.21
C ILE A 97 19.64 9.06 9.13
N GLU A 98 20.01 9.78 10.18
CA GLU A 98 21.37 10.25 10.43
C GLU A 98 22.19 9.09 11.00
N ASN A 99 23.50 9.10 10.71
CA ASN A 99 24.43 8.18 11.34
C ASN A 99 24.81 8.68 12.73
#